data_AF-A0A3M0NNE5-F1
#
_entry.id   AF-A0A3M0NNE5-F1
#
_cell.length_a   1.000
_cell.length_b   1.000
_cell.length_c   1.000
_cell.angle_alpha   90.00
_cell.angle_beta   90.00
_cell.angle_gamma   90.00
#
_symmetry.space_group_name_H-M   'P 1'
#
loop_
_entity.id
_entity.type
_entity.pdbx_description
1 polymer ?
#
loop_
_entity_poly.entity_id
_entity_poly.type
_entity_poly.pdbx_seq_one_letter_code
_entity_poly.pdbx_strand_id
1 'polypeptide(L)' 'MSRKPENINVEINEVKNRENPTWEVVIPHKKTIGLIEKLSGRYRATSTKNSSILYAKSLESSINDLLSYYVLHEK' A
#
# COMPACT_ATOMS: atom_id res chain seq x y z
N MET A 1 16.16 21.34 -3.33
CA MET A 1 16.82 20.25 -2.58
C MET A 1 16.15 18.94 -2.94
N SER A 2 16.67 18.18 -3.91
CA SER A 2 16.16 16.83 -4.19
C SER A 2 16.48 15.92 -3.02
N ARG A 3 15.45 15.55 -2.24
CA ARG A 3 15.56 14.46 -1.27
C ARG A 3 15.78 13.19 -2.10
N LYS A 4 16.95 12.55 -1.93
CA LYS A 4 17.18 11.20 -2.49
C LYS A 4 16.04 10.31 -1.95
N PRO A 5 15.39 9.49 -2.80
CA PRO A 5 14.39 8.56 -2.29
C PRO A 5 15.07 7.65 -1.26
N GLU A 6 14.65 7.77 -0.01
CA GLU A 6 15.03 6.82 1.03
C GLU A 6 14.44 5.46 0.60
N ASN A 7 15.27 4.42 0.58
CA ASN A 7 14.76 3.07 0.39
C ASN A 7 13.90 2.72 1.61
N ILE A 8 12.58 2.78 1.44
CA ILE A 8 11.63 2.37 2.46
C ILE A 8 11.50 0.86 2.33
N ASN A 9 12.03 0.12 3.31
CA ASN A 9 11.71 -1.29 3.44
C ASN A 9 10.21 -1.43 3.71
N VAL A 10 9.57 -2.32 2.97
CA VAL A 10 8.15 -2.66 3.15
C VAL A 10 8.00 -4.16 3.29
N GLU A 11 7.08 -4.55 4.16
CA GLU A 11 6.60 -5.91 4.31
C GLU A 11 5.19 -6.01 3.71
N ILE A 12 4.94 -7.10 3.01
CA ILE A 12 3.66 -7.39 2.35
C ILE A 12 3.15 -8.69 2.94
N ASN A 13 2.09 -8.59 3.75
CA ASN A 13 1.51 -9.74 4.45
C ASN A 13 0.17 -10.11 3.80
N GLU A 14 0.02 -11.34 3.34
CA GLU A 14 -1.27 -11.82 2.84
C GLU A 14 -2.27 -12.00 3.99
N VAL A 15 -3.44 -11.37 3.86
CA VAL A 15 -4.52 -11.45 4.85
C VAL A 15 -5.39 -12.65 4.53
N LYS A 16 -5.31 -13.68 5.37
CA LYS A 16 -6.11 -14.91 5.24
C LYS A 16 -7.59 -14.64 5.58
N ASN A 17 -8.48 -15.53 5.11
CA ASN A 17 -9.93 -15.51 5.39
C ASN A 17 -10.66 -14.25 4.87
N ARG A 18 -10.21 -13.70 3.75
CA ARG A 18 -10.92 -12.65 3.00
C ARG A 18 -11.59 -13.24 1.76
N GLU A 19 -12.74 -12.69 1.38
CA GLU A 19 -13.46 -13.09 0.16
C GLU A 19 -12.60 -12.88 -1.09
N ASN A 20 -11.86 -11.77 -1.13
CA ASN A 20 -10.90 -11.47 -2.18
C ASN A 20 -9.45 -11.58 -1.66
N PRO A 21 -8.49 -11.99 -2.52
CA PRO A 21 -7.07 -11.91 -2.18
C PRO A 21 -6.70 -10.50 -1.70
N THR A 22 -6.19 -10.42 -0.48
CA THR A 22 -5.95 -9.16 0.22
C THR A 22 -4.55 -9.17 0.83
N TRP A 23 -3.83 -8.07 0.70
CA TRP A 23 -2.51 -7.87 1.27
C TRP A 23 -2.49 -6.65 2.18
N GLU A 24 -1.80 -6.78 3.29
CA GLU A 24 -1.45 -5.69 4.19
C GLU A 24 -0.05 -5.18 3.85
N VAL A 25 0.09 -3.88 3.67
CA VAL A 25 1.38 -3.23 3.42
C VAL A 25 1.83 -2.54 4.71
N VAL A 26 2.99 -2.95 5.21
CA VAL A 26 3.55 -2.50 6.48
C VAL A 26 4.93 -1.90 6.25
N ILE A 27 5.21 -0.77 6.91
CA ILE A 27 6.58 -0.30 7.06
C ILE A 27 7.12 -0.87 8.39
N PRO A 28 8.18 -1.69 8.37
CA PRO A 28 8.74 -2.28 9.58
C PRO A 28 9.03 -1.23 10.64
N HIS A 29 8.76 -1.56 11.90
CA HIS A 29 8.95 -0.67 13.06
C HIS A 29 8.13 0.64 13.05
N LYS A 30 7.22 0.81 12.09
CA LYS A 30 6.28 1.94 12.07
C LYS A 30 4.85 1.49 12.26
N LYS A 31 4.19 1.10 11.17
CA LYS A 31 2.76 0.75 11.13
C LYS A 31 2.35 0.26 9.74
N THR A 32 1.16 -0.34 9.68
CA THR A 32 0.42 -0.59 8.44
C THR A 32 0.07 0.73 7.74
N ILE A 33 0.46 0.85 6.47
CA ILE A 33 0.19 2.04 5.65
C ILE A 33 -1.04 1.88 4.75
N GLY A 34 -1.47 0.64 4.50
CA GLY A 34 -2.65 0.38 3.70
C GLY A 34 -2.96 -1.10 3.52
N LEU A 35 -4.14 -1.36 2.98
CA LEU A 35 -4.60 -2.67 2.52
C LEU A 35 -4.77 -2.64 1.01
N ILE A 36 -4.39 -3.72 0.34
CA ILE A 36 -4.59 -3.90 -1.10
C ILE A 36 -5.49 -5.11 -1.29
N GLU A 37 -6.59 -4.92 -2.01
CA GLU A 37 -7.52 -6.00 -2.34
C GLU A 37 -7.57 -6.21 -3.86
N LYS A 38 -7.52 -7.47 -4.30
CA LYS A 38 -7.71 -7.82 -5.70
C LYS A 38 -9.19 -7.82 -6.04
N LEU A 39 -9.61 -6.89 -6.88
CA LEU A 39 -10.96 -6.85 -7.46
C LEU A 39 -10.87 -7.29 -8.92
N SER A 40 -11.95 -7.83 -9.51
CA SER A 40 -11.94 -8.32 -10.89
C SER A 40 -11.25 -7.36 -11.88
N GLY A 41 -10.03 -7.73 -12.31
CA GLY A 41 -9.20 -6.99 -13.26
C GLY A 41 -8.33 -5.84 -12.69
N ARG A 42 -8.33 -5.57 -11.38
CA ARG A 42 -7.53 -4.48 -10.76
C ARG A 42 -7.21 -4.71 -9.28
N TYR A 43 -6.35 -3.87 -8.73
CA TYR A 43 -6.00 -3.85 -7.31
C TYR A 43 -6.50 -2.56 -6.70
N ARG A 44 -7.21 -2.66 -5.57
CA ARG A 44 -7.72 -1.53 -4.79
C ARG A 44 -6.85 -1.36 -3.55
N ALA A 45 -6.04 -0.31 -3.53
CA ALA A 45 -5.33 0.12 -2.34
C ALA A 45 -6.23 1.03 -1.49
N THR A 46 -6.24 0.83 -0.18
CA THR A 46 -6.92 1.69 0.80
C THR A 46 -5.89 2.13 1.83
N SER A 47 -5.65 3.43 1.94
CA SER A 47 -4.73 3.98 2.95
C SER A 47 -5.35 3.92 4.35
N THR A 48 -4.56 3.55 5.36
CA THR A 48 -5.03 3.50 6.76
C THR A 48 -5.26 4.88 7.38
N LYS A 49 -4.60 5.95 6.90
CA LYS A 49 -4.66 7.28 7.53
C LYS A 49 -5.96 8.02 7.28
N ASN A 50 -6.48 7.95 6.06
CA ASN A 50 -7.66 8.73 5.66
C ASN A 50 -8.62 7.94 4.77
N SER A 51 -8.46 6.62 4.70
CA SER A 51 -9.27 5.74 3.87
C SER A 51 -9.29 6.14 2.38
N SER A 52 -8.26 6.85 1.90
CA SER A 52 -8.12 7.16 0.47
C SER A 52 -7.99 5.87 -0.33
N ILE A 53 -8.68 5.82 -1.46
CA ILE A 53 -8.75 4.66 -2.33
C ILE A 53 -7.96 4.94 -3.61
N LEU A 54 -7.05 4.05 -3.95
CA LEU A 54 -6.24 4.08 -5.17
C LEU A 54 -6.48 2.77 -5.95
N TYR A 55 -6.40 2.85 -7.28
CA TYR A 55 -6.58 1.69 -8.15
C TYR A 55 -5.38 1.49 -9.06
N ALA A 56 -4.91 0.25 -9.14
CA ALA A 56 -3.76 -0.12 -9.96
C ALA A 56 -4.02 -1.39 -10.77
N LYS A 57 -3.22 -1.61 -11.83
CA LYS A 57 -3.32 -2.79 -12.69
C LYS A 57 -2.60 -4.01 -12.11
N SER A 58 -1.62 -3.81 -11.22
CA SER A 58 -0.85 -4.86 -10.58
C SER A 58 -0.69 -4.58 -9.08
N LEU A 59 -0.36 -5.63 -8.32
CA LEU A 59 -0.07 -5.54 -6.89
C LEU A 59 1.12 -4.59 -6.64
N GLU A 60 2.19 -4.73 -7.42
CA GLU A 60 3.39 -3.90 -7.32
C GLU A 60 3.11 -2.42 -7.55
N SER A 61 2.34 -2.07 -8.59
CA SER A 61 1.92 -0.68 -8.80
C SER A 61 1.08 -0.17 -7.63
N SER A 62 0.18 -1.00 -7.10
CA SER A 62 -0.64 -0.63 -5.94
C SER A 62 0.18 -0.37 -4.67
N ILE A 63 1.28 -1.10 -4.47
CA ILE A 63 2.22 -0.91 -3.36
C ILE A 63 2.98 0.41 -3.54
N ASN A 64 3.49 0.66 -4.75
CA ASN A 64 4.22 1.89 -5.08
C ASN A 64 3.33 3.14 -4.93
N ASP A 65 2.06 3.04 -5.32
CA ASP A 65 1.08 4.11 -5.15
C ASP A 65 0.82 4.39 -3.65
N LEU A 66 0.65 3.34 -2.83
CA LEU A 66 0.51 3.48 -1.38
C LEU A 66 1.76 4.09 -0.72
N LEU A 67 2.94 3.68 -1.15
CA LEU A 67 4.20 4.22 -0.64
C LEU A 67 4.39 5.69 -1.00
N SER A 68 4.12 6.03 -2.26
CA SER A 68 4.16 7.42 -2.74
C SER A 68 3.17 8.29 -1.96
N TYR A 69 1.96 7.77 -1.74
CA TYR A 69 0.95 8.44 -0.93
C TYR A 69 1.41 8.65 0.52
N TYR A 70 1.97 7.62 1.15
CA TYR A 70 2.54 7.71 2.49
C TYR A 70 3.64 8.77 2.57
N VAL A 71 4.59 8.79 1.63
CA VAL A 71 5.68 9.77 1.63
C VAL A 71 5.17 11.21 1.48
N LEU A 72 4.15 11.42 0.65
CA LEU A 72 3.59 12.76 0.39
C LEU A 72 2.73 13.29 1.55
N HIS A 73 2.00 12.40 2.24
CA HIS A 73 0.98 12.79 3.21
C HIS A 73 1.32 12.47 4.66
N GLU A 74 2.35 11.67 4.95
CA GLU A 74 2.72 11.25 6.31
C GLU A 74 4.13 11.64 6.76
N LYS A 75 4.95 12.24 5.90
CA LYS A 75 6.26 12.76 6.32
C LYS A 75 6.13 14.05 7.13
#